data_AF-B8CJC7-F1
#
_entry.id   AF-B8CJC7-F1
#
_cell.length_a   1.000
_cell.length_b   1.000
_cell.length_c   1.000
_cell.angle_alpha   90.00
_cell.angle_beta   90.00
_cell.angle_gamma   90.00
#
_symmetry.space_group_name_H-M   'P 1'
#
loop_
_entity.id
_entity.type
_entity.pdbx_description
1 polymer ?
#
loop_
_entity_poly.entity_id
_entity_poly.type
_entity_poly.pdbx_seq_one_letter_code
_entity_poly.pdbx_strand_id
1 'polypeptide(L)'
;MIVNMLAVSQGVKAKLRTFFTHFSEDSGSHLYGVLMLELDKLASETSQLPCSCTDDISVLLHKYKGVCRCLKIDNELLYSDAFNKVELLEGITTLQMLLKEIDGEV
;
A
#
# COMPACT_ATOMS: atom_id res chain seq x y z
N MET A 1 9.90 20.01 2.62
CA MET A 1 9.03 18.81 2.73
C MET A 1 8.94 18.00 1.43
N ILE A 2 8.91 18.62 0.23
CA ILE A 2 8.79 17.90 -1.07
C ILE A 2 9.95 16.92 -1.37
N VAL A 3 11.19 17.30 -1.06
CA VAL A 3 12.38 16.45 -1.32
C VAL A 3 12.34 15.13 -0.55
N ASN A 4 11.72 15.12 0.64
CA ASN A 4 11.61 13.92 1.47
C ASN A 4 10.59 12.93 0.90
N MET A 5 9.51 13.43 0.31
CA MET A 5 8.44 12.60 -0.27
C MET A 5 8.89 11.88 -1.55
N LEU A 6 9.69 12.55 -2.39
CA LEU A 6 10.24 11.98 -3.63
C LEU A 6 11.34 10.94 -3.35
N ALA A 7 12.19 11.15 -2.34
CA ALA A 7 13.21 10.17 -1.97
C ALA A 7 12.58 8.90 -1.38
N VAL A 8 11.55 9.07 -0.54
CA VAL A 8 10.79 7.97 0.05
C VAL A 8 10.05 7.18 -1.03
N SER A 9 9.45 7.85 -2.02
CA SER A 9 8.76 7.14 -3.12
C SER A 9 9.72 6.31 -3.98
N GLN A 10 10.96 6.76 -4.19
CA GLN A 10 11.98 5.96 -4.88
C GLN A 10 12.45 4.76 -4.06
N GLY A 11 12.64 4.93 -2.75
CA GLY A 11 13.00 3.83 -1.84
C GLY A 11 11.94 2.74 -1.80
N VAL A 12 10.67 3.13 -1.68
CA VAL A 12 9.54 2.20 -1.72
C VAL A 12 9.47 1.49 -3.07
N LYS A 13 9.59 2.20 -4.20
CA LYS A 13 9.59 1.57 -5.54
C LYS A 13 10.70 0.56 -5.73
N ALA A 14 11.92 0.86 -5.27
CA ALA A 14 13.02 -0.08 -5.34
C ALA A 14 12.72 -1.36 -4.53
N LYS A 15 12.11 -1.24 -3.35
CA LYS A 15 11.67 -2.39 -2.54
C LYS A 15 10.57 -3.20 -3.22
N LEU A 16 9.58 -2.54 -3.81
CA LEU A 16 8.49 -3.21 -4.53
C LEU A 16 9.02 -3.97 -5.76
N ARG A 17 9.87 -3.35 -6.59
CA ARG A 17 10.54 -4.03 -7.70
C ARG A 17 11.31 -5.26 -7.22
N THR A 18 12.15 -5.07 -6.20
CA THR A 18 12.93 -6.17 -5.60
C THR A 18 12.02 -7.26 -5.07
N PHE A 19 10.87 -6.93 -4.48
CA PHE A 19 9.91 -7.93 -4.02
C PHE A 19 9.40 -8.79 -5.19
N PHE A 20 8.96 -8.18 -6.29
CA PHE A 20 8.43 -8.90 -7.44
C PHE A 20 9.49 -9.69 -8.22
N THR A 21 10.76 -9.24 -8.26
CA THR A 21 11.83 -9.99 -8.95
C THR A 21 12.12 -11.38 -8.38
N HIS A 22 11.61 -11.70 -7.18
CA HIS A 22 11.74 -13.04 -6.59
C HIS A 22 10.75 -14.06 -7.17
N PHE A 23 9.78 -13.61 -7.97
CA PHE A 23 8.75 -14.46 -8.56
C PHE A 23 8.99 -14.64 -10.06
N SER A 24 8.52 -15.75 -10.62
CA SER A 24 8.38 -15.87 -12.08
C SER A 24 7.36 -14.85 -12.60
N GLU A 25 7.48 -14.43 -13.87
CA GLU A 25 6.59 -13.45 -14.51
C GLU A 25 5.10 -13.77 -14.29
N ASP A 26 4.68 -15.02 -14.55
CA ASP A 26 3.27 -15.44 -14.34
C ASP A 26 2.84 -15.32 -12.86
N SER A 27 3.71 -15.68 -11.93
CA SER A 27 3.42 -15.62 -10.49
C SER A 27 3.46 -14.19 -9.96
N GLY A 28 4.37 -13.36 -10.48
CA GLY A 28 4.51 -11.95 -10.17
C GLY A 28 3.26 -11.17 -10.61
N SER A 29 2.86 -11.36 -11.87
CA SER A 29 1.64 -10.77 -12.43
C SER A 29 0.38 -11.20 -11.68
N HIS A 30 0.25 -12.49 -11.34
CA HIS A 30 -0.87 -12.97 -10.53
C HIS A 30 -0.91 -12.33 -9.15
N LEU A 31 0.23 -12.31 -8.44
CA LEU A 31 0.35 -11.71 -7.11
C LEU A 31 0.05 -10.20 -7.15
N TYR A 32 0.54 -9.50 -8.18
CA TYR A 32 0.23 -8.11 -8.42
C TYR A 32 -1.27 -7.86 -8.58
N GLY A 33 -1.94 -8.65 -9.41
CA GLY A 33 -3.39 -8.56 -9.59
C GLY A 33 -4.16 -8.77 -8.29
N VAL A 34 -3.78 -9.77 -7.49
CA VAL A 34 -4.38 -10.01 -6.17
C VAL A 34 -4.15 -8.83 -5.22
N LEU A 35 -2.93 -8.30 -5.16
CA LEU A 35 -2.60 -7.15 -4.31
C LEU A 35 -3.39 -5.90 -4.69
N MET A 36 -3.52 -5.61 -5.99
CA MET A 36 -4.30 -4.48 -6.48
C MET A 36 -5.79 -4.61 -6.09
N LEU A 37 -6.38 -5.81 -6.23
CA LEU A 37 -7.75 -6.07 -5.81
C LEU A 37 -7.95 -5.90 -4.29
N GLU A 38 -7.01 -6.39 -3.48
CA GLU A 38 -7.07 -6.21 -2.02
C GLU A 38 -6.97 -4.74 -1.62
N LEU A 39 -6.12 -3.95 -2.29
CA LEU A 39 -6.02 -2.51 -2.06
C LEU A 39 -7.27 -1.76 -2.52
N ASP A 40 -7.87 -2.13 -3.65
CA ASP A 40 -9.13 -1.53 -4.13
C ASP A 40 -10.28 -1.80 -3.15
N LYS A 41 -10.38 -3.04 -2.66
CA LYS A 41 -11.36 -3.40 -1.62
C LYS A 41 -11.14 -2.59 -0.36
N LEU A 42 -9.90 -2.49 0.10
CA LEU A 42 -9.55 -1.75 1.31
C LEU A 42 -9.85 -0.24 1.16
N ALA A 43 -9.56 0.35 0.00
CA ALA A 43 -9.92 1.74 -0.30
C ALA A 43 -11.44 1.93 -0.28
N SER A 44 -12.19 1.01 -0.89
CA SER A 44 -13.66 1.04 -0.91
C SER A 44 -14.24 0.95 0.51
N GLU A 45 -13.82 -0.05 1.29
CA GLU A 45 -14.23 -0.22 2.70
C GLU A 45 -13.92 1.04 3.52
N THR A 46 -12.70 1.59 3.39
CA THR A 46 -12.30 2.79 4.14
C THR A 46 -13.12 4.02 3.73
N SER A 47 -13.41 4.18 2.44
CA SER A 47 -14.15 5.34 1.92
C SER A 47 -15.60 5.40 2.45
N GLN A 48 -16.22 4.25 2.64
CA GLN A 48 -17.61 4.10 3.09
C GLN A 48 -17.78 4.27 4.60
N LEU A 49 -16.70 4.11 5.39
CA LEU A 49 -16.78 4.24 6.84
C LEU A 49 -17.04 5.69 7.28
N PRO A 50 -17.93 5.95 8.25
CA PRO A 50 -18.01 7.24 8.91
C PRO A 50 -16.69 7.57 9.61
N CYS A 51 -16.24 8.84 9.58
CA CYS A 51 -15.02 9.25 10.29
C CYS A 51 -15.08 9.02 11.82
N SER A 52 -16.29 8.90 12.38
CA SER A 52 -16.54 8.64 13.79
C SER A 52 -16.41 7.17 14.19
N CYS A 53 -16.26 6.22 13.25
CA CYS A 53 -16.18 4.79 13.56
C CYS A 53 -14.72 4.33 13.73
N THR A 54 -14.12 4.67 14.88
CA THR A 54 -12.68 4.45 15.14
C THR A 54 -12.26 2.99 15.19
N ASP A 55 -13.14 2.10 15.64
CA ASP A 55 -12.86 0.67 15.77
C ASP A 55 -12.73 0.02 14.38
N ASP A 56 -13.65 0.35 13.47
CA ASP A 56 -13.59 -0.14 12.08
C ASP A 56 -12.39 0.43 11.34
N ILE A 57 -12.04 1.70 11.55
CA ILE A 57 -10.82 2.31 11.00
C ILE A 57 -9.58 1.57 11.48
N SER A 58 -9.54 1.18 12.76
CA SER A 58 -8.43 0.40 13.34
C SER A 58 -8.30 -0.99 12.70
N VAL A 59 -9.42 -1.65 12.41
CA VAL A 59 -9.44 -2.94 11.69
C VAL A 59 -8.89 -2.78 10.27
N LEU A 60 -9.31 -1.75 9.54
CA LEU A 60 -8.81 -1.50 8.19
C LEU A 60 -7.33 -1.09 8.19
N LEU A 61 -6.90 -0.29 9.16
CA LEU A 61 -5.49 0.04 9.38
C LEU A 61 -4.65 -1.24 9.62
N HIS A 62 -5.16 -2.18 10.41
CA HIS A 62 -4.47 -3.44 10.64
C HIS A 62 -4.33 -4.26 9.35
N LYS A 63 -5.38 -4.34 8.51
CA LYS A 63 -5.31 -4.98 7.19
C LYS A 63 -4.26 -4.31 6.30
N TYR A 64 -4.29 -2.98 6.21
CA TYR A 64 -3.33 -2.19 5.45
C TYR A 64 -1.87 -2.46 5.88
N LYS A 65 -1.61 -2.46 7.19
CA LYS A 65 -0.29 -2.82 7.74
C LYS A 65 0.13 -4.24 7.38
N GLY A 66 -0.83 -5.16 7.31
CA GLY A 66 -0.61 -6.52 6.79
C GLY A 66 -0.06 -6.51 5.37
N VAL A 67 -0.65 -5.72 4.47
CA VAL A 67 -0.18 -5.56 3.08
C VAL A 67 1.24 -4.97 3.06
N CYS A 68 1.49 -3.89 3.81
CA CYS A 68 2.82 -3.29 3.88
C CYS A 68 3.91 -4.27 4.37
N ARG A 69 3.59 -5.10 5.38
CA ARG A 69 4.51 -6.14 5.87
C ARG A 69 4.74 -7.26 4.85
N CYS A 70 3.70 -7.65 4.12
CA CYS A 70 3.81 -8.62 3.03
C CYS A 70 4.82 -8.12 1.98
N LEU A 71 4.68 -6.85 1.60
CA LEU A 71 5.54 -6.14 0.64
C LEU A 71 6.91 -5.70 1.19
N LYS A 72 7.22 -5.99 2.47
CA LYS A 72 8.49 -5.59 3.14
C LYS A 72 8.75 -4.08 3.15
N ILE A 73 7.69 -3.27 3.26
CA ILE A 73 7.75 -1.80 3.34
C ILE A 73 7.26 -1.27 4.70
N ASP A 74 7.27 -2.10 5.73
CA ASP A 74 6.83 -1.77 7.10
C ASP A 74 7.71 -0.75 7.84
N ASN A 75 8.89 -0.43 7.29
CA ASN A 75 9.77 0.63 7.80
C ASN A 75 9.69 1.92 6.97
N GLU A 76 8.76 2.01 6.02
CA GLU A 76 8.57 3.17 5.15
C GLU A 76 7.52 4.13 5.70
N LEU A 77 7.52 5.39 5.27
CA LEU A 77 6.53 6.39 5.72
C LEU A 77 5.07 6.01 5.38
N LEU A 78 4.87 5.07 4.46
CA LEU A 78 3.57 4.49 4.15
C LEU A 78 3.01 3.66 5.31
N TYR A 79 3.86 3.20 6.23
CA TYR A 79 3.49 2.45 7.42
C TYR A 79 3.44 3.38 8.63
N SER A 80 2.24 3.63 9.15
CA SER A 80 2.03 4.49 10.33
C SER A 80 1.11 3.83 11.33
N ASP A 81 1.36 4.07 12.62
CA ASP A 81 0.49 3.62 13.70
C ASP A 81 -0.72 4.53 13.94
N ALA A 82 -0.71 5.74 13.39
CA ALA A 82 -1.63 6.81 13.78
C ALA A 82 -2.56 7.29 12.65
N PHE A 83 -2.93 6.42 11.70
CA PHE A 83 -3.81 6.84 10.62
C PHE A 83 -5.26 7.05 11.07
N ASN A 84 -5.75 8.27 10.86
CA ASN A 84 -7.18 8.51 10.73
C ASN A 84 -7.69 8.05 9.34
N LYS A 85 -9.01 8.09 9.11
CA LYS A 85 -9.61 7.65 7.83
C LYS A 85 -8.96 8.27 6.59
N VAL A 86 -8.70 9.59 6.62
CA VAL A 86 -8.15 10.33 5.48
C VAL A 86 -6.72 9.87 5.21
N GLU A 87 -5.90 9.80 6.25
CA GLU A 87 -4.50 9.36 6.11
C GLU A 87 -4.41 7.89 5.69
N LEU A 88 -5.33 7.03 6.15
CA LEU A 88 -5.42 5.65 5.70
C LEU A 88 -5.75 5.57 4.19
N LEU A 89 -6.73 6.35 3.73
CA LEU A 89 -7.06 6.44 2.30
C LEU A 89 -5.89 6.96 1.47
N GLU A 90 -5.19 7.99 1.95
CA GLU A 90 -4.00 8.53 1.30
C GLU A 90 -2.88 7.48 1.21
N GLY A 91 -2.65 6.71 2.29
CA GLY A 91 -1.67 5.62 2.32
C GLY A 91 -2.01 4.52 1.31
N ILE A 92 -3.27 4.06 1.29
CA ILE A 92 -3.75 3.06 0.32
C ILE A 92 -3.57 3.57 -1.12
N THR A 93 -4.04 4.78 -1.40
CA THR A 93 -3.98 5.38 -2.74
C THR A 93 -2.53 5.58 -3.20
N THR A 94 -1.66 6.01 -2.30
CA THR A 94 -0.23 6.19 -2.60
C THR A 94 0.42 4.85 -2.91
N LEU A 95 0.14 3.80 -2.14
CA LEU A 95 0.66 2.46 -2.41
C LEU A 95 0.18 1.93 -3.77
N GLN A 96 -1.10 2.11 -4.10
CA GLN A 96 -1.64 1.74 -5.42
C GLN A 96 -0.95 2.50 -6.56
N MET A 97 -0.68 3.79 -6.39
CA MET A 97 0.05 4.58 -7.38
C MET A 97 1.46 4.02 -7.59
N LEU A 98 2.19 3.73 -6.51
CA LEU A 98 3.55 3.20 -6.59
C LEU A 98 3.61 1.81 -7.23
N LEU A 99 2.60 0.96 -6.98
CA LEU A 99 2.45 -0.33 -7.65
C LEU A 99 2.18 -0.15 -9.15
N LYS A 100 1.31 0.79 -9.54
CA LYS A 100 1.05 1.10 -10.96
C LYS A 100 2.27 1.62 -11.69
N GLU A 101 3.11 2.40 -11.01
CA GLU A 101 4.36 2.92 -11.60
C GLU A 101 5.39 1.82 -11.91
N ILE A 102 5.28 0.65 -11.30
CA ILE A 102 6.20 -0.48 -11.53
C ILE A 102 5.56 -1.63 -12.31
N ASP A 103 4.29 -1.51 -12.74
CA ASP A 103 3.52 -2.58 -13.38
C ASP A 103 4.24 -3.20 -14.60
N GLY A 104 4.90 -2.38 -15.42
CA GLY A 104 5.68 -2.86 -16.56
C GLY A 104 7.01 -3.55 -16.22
N GLU A 105 7.31 -3.72 -14.93
CA GLU A 105 8.53 -4.36 -14.41
C GLU A 105 8.21 -5.61 -13.56
N VAL A 106 6.92 -5.98 -13.45
CA VAL A 106 6.42 -7.12 -12.65
C VAL A 106 6.16 -8.35 -13.52
#